data_AF-A0A2C9KK62-F1
#
_entry.id   AF-A0A2C9KK62-F1
#
_cell.length_a   1.000
_cell.length_b   1.000
_cell.length_c   1.000
_cell.angle_alpha   90.00
_cell.angle_beta   90.00
_cell.angle_gamma   90.00
#
_symmetry.space_group_name_H-M   'P 1'
#
loop_
_entity.id
_entity.type
_entity.pdbx_description
1 polymer ?
#
loop_
_entity_poly.entity_id
_entity_poly.type
_entity_poly.pdbx_seq_one_letter_code
_entity_poly.pdbx_strand_id
1 'polypeptide(L)'
;MARVCKKDPGANILRPYRLFASFSKARLNCSLPGDVPFYFDQIQSVYLQREEKIFYAIFTAPPMPGSAVCAYNMSAIEMTFGGSFKFRKSLDCNWEKMTSSYSKLCGSPEPTGKQINDASDLIFMNDEVQPTLVGPLIVYDYDKWNNIEVDRVATKNGNITVIFVSSSKGYIKKLMVLPRGNTTCLLECIRLTEDGMSETLLKMKLSKAKSALYVAMETRIIKLPLSRCKKHRTKSACISAQDPYCGWDLGKSMCTSLSESKEDTLEQDITKCPLLELPVDGGWSGWNDWSMCSYTLNDILIQKCNCRNRECNQPRRAFNGLDCFGHRTEIANCSVINLPDSHGSTRDLTYYNVLTPLALWVSYRNLQLI
;
A
#
# COMPACT_ATOMS: atom_id res chain seq x y z
N MET A 1 2.44 3.53 -20.62
CA MET A 1 3.64 2.76 -21.00
C MET A 1 4.23 3.35 -22.29
N ALA A 2 5.55 3.33 -22.46
CA ALA A 2 6.21 3.80 -23.67
C ALA A 2 7.20 2.75 -24.21
N ARG A 3 7.50 2.80 -25.50
CA ARG A 3 8.50 1.96 -26.17
C ARG A 3 9.45 2.80 -27.01
N VAL A 4 10.66 2.30 -27.19
CA VAL A 4 11.70 2.78 -28.10
C VAL A 4 12.43 1.56 -28.65
N CYS A 5 12.78 1.53 -29.94
CA CYS A 5 13.60 0.47 -30.51
C CYS A 5 15.02 0.53 -29.91
N LYS A 6 15.63 -0.61 -29.60
CA LYS A 6 17.04 -0.64 -29.14
C LYS A 6 18.02 -0.08 -30.17
N LYS A 7 17.70 -0.23 -31.45
CA LYS A 7 18.42 0.34 -32.60
C LYS A 7 17.59 1.47 -33.20
N ASP A 8 17.30 2.51 -32.41
CA ASP A 8 16.60 3.69 -32.91
C ASP A 8 17.53 4.46 -33.88
N PRO A 9 17.08 4.82 -35.10
CA PRO A 9 17.90 5.55 -36.06
C PRO A 9 18.15 7.01 -35.66
N GLY A 10 17.47 7.51 -34.62
CA GLY A 10 17.43 8.91 -34.26
C GLY A 10 16.43 9.68 -35.11
N ALA A 11 15.85 10.74 -34.55
CA ALA A 11 15.00 11.64 -35.33
C ALA A 11 15.85 12.55 -36.23
N ASN A 12 15.19 13.21 -37.19
CA ASN A 12 15.83 14.14 -38.11
C ASN A 12 16.51 15.31 -37.36
N ILE A 13 17.76 15.61 -37.71
CA ILE A 13 18.61 16.65 -37.11
C ILE A 13 17.95 18.03 -37.13
N LEU A 14 17.06 18.29 -38.10
CA LEU A 14 16.30 19.54 -38.22
C LEU A 14 15.16 19.69 -37.19
N ARG A 15 14.87 18.66 -36.38
CA ARG A 15 13.86 18.70 -35.31
C ARG A 15 14.52 18.54 -33.93
N PRO A 16 15.15 19.58 -33.37
CA PRO A 16 16.00 19.49 -32.18
C PRO A 16 15.27 19.00 -30.90
N TYR A 17 13.95 19.11 -30.85
CA TYR A 17 13.14 18.68 -29.70
C TYR A 17 12.69 17.21 -29.75
N ARG A 18 13.05 16.45 -30.79
CA ARG A 18 12.76 15.02 -30.87
C ARG A 18 14.05 14.22 -31.02
N LEU A 19 14.31 13.35 -30.06
CA LEU A 19 15.53 12.55 -30.03
C LEU A 19 15.32 11.16 -30.66
N PHE A 20 14.16 10.55 -30.39
CA PHE A 20 13.83 9.19 -30.83
C PHE A 20 12.87 9.21 -32.02
N ALA A 21 13.19 8.45 -33.06
CA ALA A 21 12.28 8.24 -34.18
C ALA A 21 11.18 7.23 -33.84
N SER A 22 11.46 6.28 -32.95
CA SER A 22 10.57 5.15 -32.65
C SER A 22 9.78 5.28 -31.35
N PHE A 23 9.88 6.43 -30.68
CA PHE A 23 9.18 6.66 -29.42
C PHE A 23 7.66 6.68 -29.62
N SER A 24 6.97 5.82 -28.89
CA SER A 24 5.51 5.81 -28.83
C SER A 24 5.03 5.39 -27.45
N LYS A 25 3.83 5.81 -27.06
CA LYS A 25 3.22 5.52 -25.76
C LYS A 25 1.74 5.21 -25.85
N ALA A 26 1.30 4.31 -24.98
CA ALA A 26 -0.08 3.90 -24.80
C ALA A 26 -0.51 4.10 -23.34
N ARG A 27 -1.79 4.40 -23.14
CA ARG A 27 -2.41 4.41 -21.80
C ARG A 27 -2.53 2.96 -21.30
N LEU A 28 -2.32 2.76 -20.01
CA LEU A 28 -2.63 1.50 -19.34
C LEU A 28 -4.04 1.63 -18.76
N ASN A 29 -4.94 0.70 -19.08
CA ASN A 29 -6.27 0.69 -18.49
C ASN A 29 -6.24 -0.09 -17.16
N CYS A 30 -6.48 0.60 -16.05
CA CYS A 30 -6.76 -0.03 -14.76
C CYS A 30 -8.04 0.59 -14.22
N SER A 31 -9.18 -0.02 -14.52
CA SER A 31 -10.50 0.50 -14.16
C SER A 31 -11.42 -0.57 -13.61
N LEU A 32 -12.34 -0.16 -12.72
CA LEU A 32 -13.48 -0.98 -12.34
C LEU A 32 -14.50 -0.96 -13.49
N PRO A 33 -15.02 -2.13 -13.90
CA PRO A 33 -16.05 -2.20 -14.93
C PRO A 33 -17.37 -1.62 -14.41
N GLY A 34 -18.20 -1.12 -15.33
CA GLY A 34 -19.52 -0.55 -15.06
C GLY A 34 -20.00 0.30 -16.23
N ASP A 35 -21.25 0.77 -16.18
CA ASP A 35 -21.81 1.67 -17.21
C ASP A 35 -20.97 2.95 -17.37
N VAL A 36 -20.44 3.43 -16.25
CA VAL A 36 -19.40 4.46 -16.18
C VAL A 36 -18.20 3.86 -15.44
N PRO A 37 -17.13 3.47 -16.16
CA PRO A 37 -15.96 2.87 -15.53
C PRO A 37 -15.23 3.84 -14.61
N PHE A 38 -14.75 3.34 -13.47
CA PHE A 38 -13.93 4.12 -12.54
C PHE A 38 -12.44 3.81 -12.76
N TYR A 39 -11.64 4.83 -13.11
CA TYR A 39 -10.24 4.66 -13.50
C TYR A 39 -9.26 4.97 -12.37
N PHE A 40 -8.25 4.10 -12.21
CA PHE A 40 -7.06 4.36 -11.42
C PHE A 40 -5.93 4.84 -12.33
N ASP A 41 -5.79 6.16 -12.47
CA ASP A 41 -4.89 6.76 -13.47
C ASP A 41 -3.48 7.11 -12.95
N GLN A 42 -3.24 7.09 -11.63
CA GLN A 42 -1.94 7.46 -11.06
C GLN A 42 -1.10 6.22 -10.72
N ILE A 43 -0.23 5.83 -11.64
CA ILE A 43 0.72 4.73 -11.44
C ILE A 43 1.71 5.05 -10.31
N GLN A 44 1.90 4.13 -9.36
CA GLN A 44 2.81 4.30 -8.21
C GLN A 44 4.07 3.43 -8.35
N SER A 45 3.92 2.16 -8.76
CA SER A 45 5.05 1.25 -8.93
C SER A 45 4.72 0.17 -9.95
N VAL A 46 5.77 -0.39 -10.56
CA VAL A 46 5.69 -1.45 -11.57
C VAL A 46 6.69 -2.55 -11.25
N TYR A 47 6.27 -3.80 -11.46
CA TYR A 47 7.11 -4.99 -11.36
C TYR A 47 6.94 -5.83 -12.63
N LEU A 48 8.05 -6.33 -13.20
CA LEU A 48 8.04 -7.25 -14.34
C LEU A 48 8.37 -8.66 -13.86
N GLN A 49 7.41 -9.57 -13.98
CA GLN A 49 7.66 -10.99 -13.82
C GLN A 49 8.16 -11.57 -15.14
N ARG A 50 9.46 -11.89 -15.19
CA ARG A 50 10.19 -12.13 -16.44
C ARG A 50 9.83 -13.46 -17.09
N GLU A 51 9.63 -14.51 -16.31
CA GLU A 51 9.36 -15.85 -16.83
C GLU A 51 8.05 -15.90 -17.62
N GLU A 52 7.01 -15.23 -17.12
CA GLU A 52 5.69 -15.21 -17.75
C GLU A 52 5.43 -13.94 -18.57
N LYS A 53 6.39 -12.99 -18.55
CA LYS A 53 6.31 -11.70 -19.24
C LYS A 53 5.05 -10.91 -18.85
N ILE A 54 4.75 -10.85 -17.55
CA ILE A 54 3.61 -10.11 -17.00
C ILE A 54 4.12 -8.91 -16.21
N PHE A 55 3.56 -7.73 -16.50
CA PHE A 55 3.76 -6.53 -15.68
C PHE A 55 2.66 -6.41 -14.65
N TYR A 56 3.03 -6.21 -13.39
CA TYR A 56 2.13 -5.82 -12.33
C TYR A 56 2.36 -4.35 -12.02
N ALA A 57 1.29 -3.57 -11.88
CA ALA A 57 1.41 -2.16 -11.56
C ALA A 57 0.37 -1.75 -10.51
N ILE A 58 0.82 -0.95 -9.55
CA ILE A 58 -0.04 -0.27 -8.58
C ILE A 58 -0.51 1.05 -9.17
N PHE A 59 -1.81 1.32 -9.05
CA PHE A 59 -2.43 2.59 -9.40
C PHE A 59 -3.22 3.15 -8.22
N THR A 60 -3.40 4.47 -8.22
CA THR A 60 -4.21 5.22 -7.25
C THR A 60 -5.08 6.23 -8.02
N ALA A 61 -6.13 6.76 -7.38
CA ALA A 61 -7.09 7.66 -8.03
C ALA A 61 -7.56 8.78 -7.08
N PRO A 62 -6.98 9.99 -7.11
CA PRO A 62 -7.54 11.11 -6.35
C PRO A 62 -8.95 11.48 -6.85
N PRO A 63 -9.89 11.89 -5.97
CA PRO A 63 -9.74 12.08 -4.53
C PRO A 63 -9.98 10.81 -3.69
N MET A 64 -10.33 9.69 -4.31
CA MET A 64 -10.64 8.46 -3.57
C MET A 64 -9.36 7.88 -2.94
N PRO A 65 -9.34 7.70 -1.61
CA PRO A 65 -8.23 7.03 -0.97
C PRO A 65 -8.33 5.53 -1.32
N GLY A 66 -7.36 4.98 -2.03
CA GLY A 66 -7.36 3.58 -2.40
C GLY A 66 -6.30 3.23 -3.43
N SER A 67 -6.02 1.93 -3.55
CA SER A 67 -5.05 1.37 -4.50
C SER A 67 -5.66 0.23 -5.29
N ALA A 68 -5.27 0.15 -6.55
CA ALA A 68 -5.57 -0.97 -7.43
C ALA A 68 -4.28 -1.59 -7.95
N VAL A 69 -4.27 -2.92 -8.11
CA VAL A 69 -3.19 -3.63 -8.80
C VAL A 69 -3.76 -4.21 -10.08
N CYS A 70 -3.18 -3.84 -11.22
CA CYS A 70 -3.49 -4.45 -12.51
C CYS A 70 -2.30 -5.25 -13.03
N ALA A 71 -2.58 -6.35 -13.71
CA ALA A 71 -1.60 -7.19 -14.38
C ALA A 71 -1.78 -7.08 -15.90
N TYR A 72 -0.69 -6.99 -16.65
CA TYR A 72 -0.69 -6.82 -18.10
C TYR A 72 0.27 -7.82 -18.74
N ASN A 73 -0.23 -8.64 -19.65
CA ASN A 73 0.60 -9.53 -20.44
C ASN A 73 1.40 -8.73 -21.50
N MET A 74 2.66 -9.09 -21.73
CA MET A 74 3.46 -8.53 -22.82
C MET A 74 2.76 -8.64 -24.17
N SER A 75 1.99 -9.70 -24.43
CA SER A 75 1.23 -9.83 -25.68
C SER A 75 0.20 -8.71 -25.89
N ALA A 76 -0.50 -8.29 -24.83
CA ALA A 76 -1.45 -7.18 -24.90
C ALA A 76 -0.76 -5.84 -25.17
N ILE A 77 0.44 -5.66 -24.59
CA ILE A 77 1.30 -4.51 -24.84
C ILE A 77 1.74 -4.49 -26.31
N GLU A 78 2.30 -5.60 -26.80
CA GLU A 78 2.75 -5.75 -28.19
C GLU A 78 1.61 -5.53 -29.19
N MET A 79 0.43 -6.08 -28.91
CA MET A 79 -0.77 -5.89 -29.73
C MET A 79 -1.19 -4.41 -29.80
N THR A 80 -1.24 -3.73 -28.65
CA THR A 80 -1.58 -2.29 -28.58
C THR A 80 -0.62 -1.46 -29.42
N PHE A 81 0.68 -1.77 -29.29
CA PHE A 81 1.75 -1.09 -30.01
C PHE A 81 1.86 -1.51 -31.49
N GLY A 82 1.22 -2.61 -31.91
CA GLY A 82 1.00 -2.99 -33.31
C GLY A 82 -0.25 -2.35 -33.92
N GLY A 83 -1.07 -1.68 -33.12
CA GLY A 83 -2.32 -1.06 -33.53
C GLY A 83 -2.16 0.32 -34.19
N SER A 84 -3.28 1.02 -34.33
CA SER A 84 -3.34 2.37 -34.89
C SER A 84 -2.88 3.43 -33.90
N PHE A 85 -2.45 4.57 -34.43
CA PHE A 85 -2.12 5.76 -33.65
C PHE A 85 -3.34 6.68 -33.55
N LYS A 86 -3.30 7.60 -32.61
CA LYS A 86 -4.18 8.78 -32.61
C LYS A 86 -3.38 10.02 -32.94
N PHE A 87 -3.96 10.86 -33.78
CA PHE A 87 -3.38 12.12 -34.19
C PHE A 87 -4.41 13.24 -34.08
N ARG A 88 -3.93 14.47 -34.11
CA ARG A 88 -4.78 15.65 -34.06
C ARG A 88 -4.28 16.67 -35.07
N LYS A 89 -5.16 17.13 -35.97
CA LYS A 89 -4.82 18.07 -37.07
C LYS A 89 -4.44 19.46 -36.56
N SER A 90 -5.16 19.96 -35.54
CA SER A 90 -4.92 21.25 -34.88
C SER A 90 -5.25 21.15 -33.39
N LEU A 91 -4.73 22.04 -32.55
CA LEU A 91 -4.99 22.04 -31.10
C LEU A 91 -6.48 22.02 -30.74
N ASP A 92 -7.34 22.55 -31.61
CA ASP A 92 -8.79 22.66 -31.39
C ASP A 92 -9.60 21.48 -31.95
N CYS A 93 -8.95 20.52 -32.62
CA CYS A 93 -9.63 19.36 -33.18
C CYS A 93 -9.68 18.18 -32.19
N ASN A 94 -10.65 17.29 -32.36
CA ASN A 94 -10.66 16.02 -31.65
C ASN A 94 -9.53 15.10 -32.11
N TRP A 95 -9.17 14.14 -31.25
CA TRP A 95 -8.24 13.08 -31.61
C TRP A 95 -8.90 12.12 -32.60
N GLU A 96 -8.24 11.88 -33.73
CA GLU A 96 -8.69 10.96 -34.78
C GLU A 96 -7.78 9.72 -34.82
N LYS A 97 -8.36 8.58 -35.20
CA LYS A 97 -7.63 7.33 -35.41
C LYS A 97 -6.88 7.38 -36.75
N MET A 98 -5.59 7.03 -36.74
CA MET A 98 -4.76 6.91 -37.93
C MET A 98 -4.19 5.49 -38.04
N THR A 99 -4.63 4.79 -39.07
CA THR A 99 -4.00 3.54 -39.52
C THR A 99 -2.86 3.90 -40.45
N SER A 100 -1.63 3.63 -40.01
CA SER A 100 -0.41 3.98 -40.73
C SER A 100 0.46 2.74 -40.94
N SER A 101 0.90 2.53 -42.17
CA SER A 101 1.94 1.54 -42.52
C SER A 101 3.34 1.95 -42.02
N TYR A 102 3.52 3.18 -41.53
CA TYR A 102 4.77 3.72 -40.97
C TYR A 102 5.06 3.22 -39.55
N SER A 103 4.19 2.38 -38.98
CA SER A 103 4.29 1.81 -37.62
C SER A 103 5.49 0.87 -37.39
N LYS A 104 6.24 0.52 -38.45
CA LYS A 104 7.33 -0.47 -38.41
C LYS A 104 8.71 0.15 -38.62
N LEU A 105 9.09 1.13 -37.79
CA LEU A 105 10.50 1.54 -37.72
C LEU A 105 11.38 0.46 -37.07
N CYS A 106 10.87 -0.23 -36.04
CA CYS A 106 11.61 -1.32 -35.42
C CYS A 106 11.71 -2.51 -36.38
N GLY A 107 12.93 -2.89 -36.76
CA GLY A 107 13.21 -4.04 -37.63
C GLY A 107 13.35 -3.71 -39.12
N SER A 108 13.22 -2.45 -39.52
CA SER A 108 13.60 -2.01 -40.87
C SER A 108 15.13 -1.89 -40.96
N PRO A 109 15.79 -2.50 -41.98
CA PRO A 109 17.24 -2.44 -42.12
C PRO A 109 17.75 -1.00 -42.28
N GLU A 110 17.03 -0.16 -43.02
CA GLU A 110 17.36 1.26 -43.25
C GLU A 110 16.08 2.06 -43.54
N PRO A 111 15.47 2.72 -42.54
CA PRO A 111 14.27 3.55 -42.78
C PRO A 111 14.63 4.84 -43.54
N THR A 112 13.82 5.20 -44.52
CA THR A 112 13.99 6.46 -45.28
C THR A 112 13.73 7.68 -44.39
N GLY A 113 14.32 8.83 -44.73
CA GLY A 113 14.09 10.08 -43.99
C GLY A 113 12.62 10.50 -43.88
N LYS A 114 11.80 10.19 -44.89
CA LYS A 114 10.34 10.39 -44.85
C LYS A 114 9.66 9.50 -43.82
N GLN A 115 9.99 8.21 -43.79
CA GLN A 115 9.46 7.28 -42.78
C GLN A 115 9.86 7.69 -41.36
N ILE A 116 11.09 8.18 -41.17
CA ILE A 116 11.57 8.69 -39.87
C ILE A 116 10.76 9.92 -39.45
N ASN A 117 10.55 10.89 -40.36
CA ASN A 117 9.77 12.08 -40.07
C ASN A 117 8.32 11.74 -39.70
N ASP A 118 7.65 10.95 -40.53
CA ASP A 118 6.24 10.58 -40.37
C ASP A 118 6.02 9.79 -39.08
N ALA A 119 6.88 8.81 -38.79
CA ALA A 119 6.79 8.01 -37.57
C ALA A 119 7.12 8.82 -36.31
N SER A 120 8.03 9.80 -36.39
CA SER A 120 8.34 10.65 -35.24
C SER A 120 7.13 11.48 -34.76
N ASP A 121 6.17 11.76 -35.64
CA ASP A 121 4.92 12.47 -35.33
C ASP A 121 3.89 11.56 -34.64
N LEU A 122 4.04 10.24 -34.73
CA LEU A 122 3.11 9.24 -34.23
C LEU A 122 3.49 8.77 -32.82
N ILE A 123 3.24 9.63 -31.82
CA ILE A 123 3.63 9.37 -30.43
C ILE A 123 2.57 8.56 -29.66
N PHE A 124 1.28 8.77 -29.94
CA PHE A 124 0.20 8.25 -29.11
C PHE A 124 -0.50 7.08 -29.78
N MET A 125 -0.55 5.93 -29.11
CA MET A 125 -1.42 4.84 -29.55
C MET A 125 -2.89 5.23 -29.37
N ASN A 126 -3.74 4.76 -30.30
CA ASN A 126 -5.19 4.95 -30.20
C ASN A 126 -5.77 4.11 -29.06
N ASP A 127 -5.39 2.83 -29.04
CA ASP A 127 -5.93 1.84 -28.10
C ASP A 127 -5.16 1.86 -26.77
N GLU A 128 -5.85 1.45 -25.71
CA GLU A 128 -5.30 1.32 -24.37
C GLU A 128 -4.86 -0.13 -24.12
N VAL A 129 -3.76 -0.30 -23.39
CA VAL A 129 -3.33 -1.64 -22.96
C VAL A 129 -4.30 -2.16 -21.92
N GLN A 130 -5.02 -3.23 -22.26
CA GLN A 130 -5.98 -3.86 -21.37
C GLN A 130 -5.29 -4.78 -20.35
N PRO A 131 -5.81 -4.85 -19.11
CA PRO A 131 -5.30 -5.80 -18.12
C PRO A 131 -5.68 -7.24 -18.49
N THR A 132 -5.02 -8.20 -17.84
CA THR A 132 -5.29 -9.63 -18.04
C THR A 132 -6.72 -10.01 -17.62
N LEU A 133 -7.36 -9.22 -16.76
CA LEU A 133 -8.73 -9.40 -16.29
C LEU A 133 -9.59 -8.21 -16.73
N VAL A 134 -10.91 -8.35 -16.68
CA VAL A 134 -11.88 -7.28 -17.02
C VAL A 134 -11.81 -6.08 -16.04
N GLY A 135 -11.12 -6.23 -14.91
CA GLY A 135 -10.86 -5.16 -13.94
C GLY A 135 -9.53 -5.39 -13.20
N PRO A 136 -9.29 -4.65 -12.09
CA PRO A 136 -8.07 -4.82 -11.32
C PRO A 136 -8.00 -6.20 -10.66
N LEU A 137 -6.78 -6.72 -10.53
CA LEU A 137 -6.51 -7.94 -9.80
C LEU A 137 -6.77 -7.76 -8.30
N ILE A 138 -6.43 -6.59 -7.76
CA ILE A 138 -6.63 -6.24 -6.36
C ILE A 138 -7.20 -4.83 -6.31
N VAL A 139 -8.18 -4.60 -5.44
CA VAL A 139 -8.66 -3.27 -5.05
C VAL A 139 -8.67 -3.20 -3.54
N TYR A 140 -8.08 -2.14 -2.98
CA TYR A 140 -8.11 -1.84 -1.56
C TYR A 140 -8.54 -0.40 -1.35
N ASP A 141 -9.64 -0.25 -0.62
CA ASP A 141 -10.16 1.05 -0.23
C ASP A 141 -9.33 1.62 0.94
N TYR A 142 -9.20 2.94 0.97
CA TYR A 142 -8.59 3.73 2.06
C TYR A 142 -7.13 3.37 2.40
N ASP A 143 -6.41 2.70 1.50
CA ASP A 143 -5.00 2.35 1.67
C ASP A 143 -4.21 2.64 0.39
N LYS A 144 -3.24 3.55 0.50
CA LYS A 144 -2.36 3.93 -0.60
C LYS A 144 -1.10 3.07 -0.59
N TRP A 145 -0.82 2.40 -1.70
CA TRP A 145 0.32 1.52 -1.88
C TRP A 145 1.38 2.13 -2.79
N ASN A 146 2.66 1.92 -2.47
CA ASN A 146 3.76 2.63 -3.12
C ASN A 146 4.77 1.71 -3.82
N ASN A 147 4.96 0.48 -3.33
CA ASN A 147 5.92 -0.47 -3.89
C ASN A 147 5.29 -1.84 -4.02
N ILE A 148 5.67 -2.58 -5.06
CA ILE A 148 5.23 -3.94 -5.35
C ILE A 148 6.43 -4.84 -5.68
N GLU A 149 6.46 -6.03 -5.09
CA GLU A 149 7.34 -7.13 -5.49
C GLU A 149 6.48 -8.39 -5.62
N VAL A 150 6.74 -9.20 -6.63
CA VAL A 150 5.94 -10.40 -6.93
C VAL A 150 6.84 -11.64 -6.93
N ASP A 151 6.30 -12.75 -6.44
CA ASP A 151 6.92 -14.06 -6.48
C ASP A 151 5.96 -15.10 -7.08
N ARG A 152 6.52 -16.08 -7.77
CA ARG A 152 5.85 -17.31 -8.21
C ARG A 152 6.39 -18.45 -7.37
N VAL A 153 5.51 -19.02 -6.53
CA VAL A 153 5.82 -20.08 -5.57
C VAL A 153 5.27 -21.40 -6.10
N ALA A 154 6.13 -22.38 -6.32
CA ALA A 154 5.72 -23.73 -6.69
C ALA A 154 5.20 -24.46 -5.44
N THR A 155 3.93 -24.84 -5.46
CA THR A 155 3.25 -25.56 -4.36
C THR A 155 2.67 -26.87 -4.88
N LYS A 156 2.19 -27.73 -3.98
CA LYS A 156 1.42 -28.94 -4.38
C LYS A 156 0.14 -28.63 -5.15
N ASN A 157 -0.43 -27.44 -5.00
CA ASN A 157 -1.60 -26.99 -5.73
C ASN A 157 -1.25 -26.25 -7.04
N GLY A 158 0.02 -26.28 -7.45
CA GLY A 158 0.54 -25.58 -8.63
C GLY A 158 1.28 -24.29 -8.29
N ASN A 159 1.56 -23.49 -9.31
CA ASN A 159 2.29 -22.23 -9.14
C ASN A 159 1.35 -21.10 -8.67
N ILE A 160 1.58 -20.63 -7.45
CA ILE A 160 0.81 -19.57 -6.82
C ILE A 160 1.55 -18.24 -6.96
N THR A 161 0.84 -17.18 -7.34
CA THR A 161 1.40 -15.82 -7.35
C THR A 161 1.26 -15.21 -5.96
N VAL A 162 2.37 -14.77 -5.37
CA VAL A 162 2.38 -14.00 -4.13
C VAL A 162 2.84 -12.58 -4.43
N ILE A 163 2.08 -11.60 -3.96
CA ILE A 163 2.32 -10.17 -4.16
C ILE A 163 2.61 -9.54 -2.80
N PHE A 164 3.73 -8.84 -2.69
CA PHE A 164 4.07 -8.00 -1.56
C PHE A 164 3.87 -6.54 -1.95
N VAL A 165 3.06 -5.83 -1.18
CA VAL A 165 2.84 -4.37 -1.35
C VAL A 165 3.18 -3.62 -0.08
N SER A 166 3.70 -2.42 -0.24
CA SER A 166 3.91 -1.49 0.87
C SER A 166 2.77 -0.48 0.95
N SER A 167 2.26 -0.27 2.16
CA SER A 167 1.28 0.74 2.49
C SER A 167 1.96 2.01 3.01
N SER A 168 1.43 3.16 2.62
CA SER A 168 1.74 4.47 3.20
C SER A 168 1.51 4.54 4.72
N LYS A 169 0.75 3.61 5.30
CA LYS A 169 0.50 3.48 6.75
C LYS A 169 1.60 2.70 7.49
N GLY A 170 2.71 2.34 6.84
CA GLY A 170 3.84 1.64 7.47
C GLY A 170 3.71 0.12 7.55
N TYR A 171 2.89 -0.48 6.69
CA TYR A 171 2.69 -1.93 6.62
C TYR A 171 3.21 -2.54 5.32
N ILE A 172 3.69 -3.79 5.40
CA ILE A 172 3.82 -4.67 4.24
C ILE A 172 2.65 -5.64 4.25
N LYS A 173 1.88 -5.66 3.17
CA LYS A 173 0.83 -6.65 2.95
C LYS A 173 1.35 -7.73 2.00
N LYS A 174 1.22 -8.98 2.43
CA LYS A 174 1.49 -10.17 1.62
C LYS A 174 0.16 -10.74 1.17
N LEU A 175 -0.07 -10.82 -0.13
CA LEU A 175 -1.29 -11.34 -0.74
C LEU A 175 -0.97 -12.50 -1.66
N MET A 176 -1.89 -13.43 -1.84
CA MET A 176 -1.81 -14.44 -2.91
C MET A 176 -2.95 -14.29 -3.90
N VAL A 177 -2.72 -14.73 -5.12
CA VAL A 177 -3.74 -14.87 -6.15
C VAL A 177 -4.05 -16.36 -6.30
N LEU A 178 -5.29 -16.74 -6.02
CA LEU A 178 -5.74 -18.11 -6.21
C LEU A 178 -5.78 -18.45 -7.72
N PRO A 179 -5.27 -19.63 -8.13
CA PRO A 179 -5.17 -20.01 -9.53
C PRO A 179 -6.53 -20.26 -10.18
N ARG A 180 -7.55 -20.60 -9.38
CA ARG A 180 -8.94 -20.79 -9.83
C ARG A 180 -9.79 -19.66 -9.27
N GLY A 181 -10.22 -18.75 -10.14
CA GLY A 181 -11.17 -17.68 -9.79
C GLY A 181 -10.57 -16.28 -9.60
N ASN A 182 -9.28 -16.07 -9.90
CA ASN A 182 -8.61 -14.76 -9.81
C ASN A 182 -8.85 -14.02 -8.49
N THR A 183 -9.19 -14.76 -7.44
CA THR A 183 -9.51 -14.21 -6.12
C THR A 183 -8.20 -13.94 -5.41
N THR A 184 -8.08 -12.75 -4.84
CA THR A 184 -6.90 -12.38 -4.09
C THR A 184 -7.15 -12.47 -2.60
N CYS A 185 -6.28 -13.19 -1.91
CA CYS A 185 -6.35 -13.37 -0.48
C CYS A 185 -5.22 -12.58 0.18
N LEU A 186 -5.54 -11.75 1.16
CA LEU A 186 -4.53 -11.28 2.10
C LEU A 186 -4.00 -12.52 2.85
N LEU A 187 -2.70 -12.60 3.11
CA LEU A 187 -2.05 -13.67 3.87
C LEU A 187 -1.47 -13.16 5.18
N GLU A 188 -0.87 -11.97 5.13
CA GLU A 188 -0.29 -11.35 6.31
C GLU A 188 -0.17 -9.83 6.14
N CYS A 189 -0.32 -9.12 7.25
CA CYS A 189 -0.03 -7.69 7.35
C CYS A 189 1.11 -7.53 8.37
N ILE A 190 2.27 -7.06 7.91
CA ILE A 190 3.48 -6.92 8.72
C ILE A 190 3.70 -5.43 8.98
N ARG A 191 3.71 -5.05 10.25
CA ARG A 191 4.01 -3.68 10.67
C ARG A 191 5.53 -3.45 10.67
N LEU A 192 6.00 -2.33 10.09
CA LEU A 192 7.43 -2.01 9.97
C LEU A 192 7.96 -1.02 11.00
N THR A 193 7.10 -0.11 11.47
CA THR A 193 7.45 0.97 12.40
C THR A 193 6.62 0.89 13.67
N GLU A 194 7.25 1.22 14.80
CA GLU A 194 6.58 1.34 16.10
C GLU A 194 5.78 2.65 16.20
N ASP A 195 4.92 2.74 17.20
CA ASP A 195 4.03 3.89 17.40
C ASP A 195 4.82 5.20 17.60
N GLY A 196 4.46 6.24 16.84
CA GLY A 196 5.10 7.56 16.90
C GLY A 196 6.34 7.74 16.01
N MET A 197 6.86 6.68 15.39
CA MET A 197 7.94 6.76 14.39
C MET A 197 7.37 6.66 12.98
N SER A 198 7.22 7.80 12.31
CA SER A 198 6.89 7.85 10.89
C SER A 198 8.19 7.86 10.07
N GLU A 199 8.55 6.72 9.50
CA GLU A 199 9.67 6.59 8.56
C GLU A 199 9.12 6.21 7.18
N THR A 200 9.59 6.86 6.12
CA THR A 200 9.11 6.56 4.77
C THR A 200 9.76 5.29 4.24
N LEU A 201 8.93 4.39 3.71
CA LEU A 201 9.42 3.27 2.91
C LEU A 201 9.81 3.75 1.51
N LEU A 202 11.08 3.58 1.15
CA LEU A 202 11.64 4.01 -0.13
C LEU A 202 11.48 2.95 -1.21
N LYS A 203 11.91 1.70 -0.93
CA LYS A 203 11.91 0.62 -1.93
C LYS A 203 11.80 -0.75 -1.29
N MET A 204 11.23 -1.70 -2.02
CA MET A 204 11.29 -3.12 -1.70
C MET A 204 12.06 -3.88 -2.76
N LYS A 205 12.73 -4.97 -2.36
CA LYS A 205 13.37 -5.92 -3.27
C LYS A 205 13.26 -7.34 -2.75
N LEU A 206 12.67 -8.23 -3.54
CA LEU A 206 12.58 -9.66 -3.21
C LEU A 206 13.84 -10.42 -3.67
N SER A 207 14.33 -11.32 -2.82
CA SER A 207 15.42 -12.26 -3.13
C SER A 207 14.99 -13.69 -2.80
N LYS A 208 14.66 -14.48 -3.83
CA LYS A 208 14.32 -15.90 -3.68
C LYS A 208 15.49 -16.69 -3.08
N ALA A 209 16.71 -16.44 -3.57
CA ALA A 209 17.93 -17.14 -3.13
C ALA A 209 18.24 -16.93 -1.63
N LYS A 210 17.85 -15.79 -1.07
CA LYS A 210 18.01 -15.49 0.38
C LYS A 210 16.72 -15.71 1.18
N SER A 211 15.65 -16.18 0.53
CA SER A 211 14.30 -16.32 1.10
C SER A 211 13.87 -15.08 1.90
N ALA A 212 14.11 -13.89 1.34
CA ALA A 212 13.86 -12.63 2.05
C ALA A 212 13.36 -11.51 1.12
N LEU A 213 12.51 -10.66 1.69
CA LEU A 213 12.14 -9.34 1.19
C LEU A 213 12.98 -8.29 1.92
N TYR A 214 13.78 -7.55 1.16
CA TYR A 214 14.53 -6.41 1.67
C TYR A 214 13.70 -5.14 1.52
N VAL A 215 13.55 -4.40 2.61
CA VAL A 215 12.75 -3.18 2.66
C VAL A 215 13.66 -2.03 3.05
N ALA A 216 13.92 -1.12 2.12
CA ALA A 216 14.70 0.07 2.36
C ALA A 216 13.79 1.18 2.91
N MET A 217 14.07 1.59 4.15
CA MET A 217 13.53 2.79 4.77
C MET A 217 14.51 3.97 4.56
N GLU A 218 14.17 5.16 5.04
CA GLU A 218 15.04 6.35 4.99
C GLU A 218 16.38 6.18 5.72
N THR A 219 16.39 5.46 6.85
CA THR A 219 17.54 5.35 7.77
C THR A 219 18.06 3.92 7.93
N ARG A 220 17.30 2.92 7.50
CA ARG A 220 17.63 1.49 7.70
C ARG A 220 17.14 0.58 6.59
N ILE A 221 17.72 -0.62 6.51
CA ILE A 221 17.23 -1.70 5.65
C ILE A 221 16.73 -2.84 6.54
N ILE A 222 15.48 -3.24 6.34
CA ILE A 222 14.86 -4.35 7.07
C ILE A 222 14.89 -5.58 6.18
N LYS A 223 15.41 -6.70 6.71
CA LYS A 223 15.35 -8.02 6.06
C LYS A 223 14.17 -8.80 6.63
N LEU A 224 13.10 -8.95 5.85
CA LEU A 224 11.93 -9.74 6.22
C LEU A 224 12.00 -11.14 5.60
N PRO A 225 11.88 -12.22 6.37
CA PRO A 225 11.70 -13.56 5.81
C PRO A 225 10.43 -13.64 4.94
N LEU A 226 10.51 -14.34 3.80
CA LEU A 226 9.32 -14.55 2.94
C LEU A 226 8.25 -15.40 3.62
N SER A 227 8.67 -16.25 4.57
CA SER A 227 7.81 -17.12 5.35
C SER A 227 8.12 -17.06 6.83
N ARG A 228 7.10 -17.24 7.66
CA ARG A 228 7.18 -17.31 9.13
C ARG A 228 6.50 -18.58 9.64
N CYS A 229 6.70 -19.69 8.93
CA CYS A 229 5.95 -20.94 9.14
C CYS A 229 6.02 -21.46 10.58
N LYS A 230 7.15 -21.25 11.25
CA LYS A 230 7.39 -21.63 12.66
C LYS A 230 6.42 -20.97 13.66
N LYS A 231 5.66 -19.93 13.26
CA LYS A 231 4.59 -19.35 14.07
C LYS A 231 3.42 -20.32 14.27
N HIS A 232 3.21 -21.25 13.33
CA HIS A 232 2.13 -22.24 13.38
C HIS A 232 2.62 -23.52 14.07
N ARG A 233 2.18 -23.70 15.32
CA ARG A 233 2.64 -24.82 16.17
C ARG A 233 1.89 -26.12 15.96
N THR A 234 0.70 -26.08 15.36
CA THR A 234 -0.15 -27.25 15.14
C THR A 234 -0.39 -27.48 13.65
N LYS A 235 -0.67 -28.73 13.29
CA LYS A 235 -1.03 -29.12 11.91
C LYS A 235 -2.18 -28.27 11.39
N SER A 236 -3.26 -28.17 12.17
CA SER A 236 -4.43 -27.37 11.80
C SER A 236 -4.05 -25.91 11.53
N ALA A 237 -3.28 -25.26 12.41
CA ALA A 237 -2.90 -23.86 12.24
C ALA A 237 -1.97 -23.63 11.04
N CYS A 238 -1.10 -24.60 10.73
CA CYS A 238 -0.20 -24.51 9.58
C CYS A 238 -0.96 -24.63 8.26
N ILE A 239 -1.85 -25.62 8.16
CA ILE A 239 -2.69 -25.84 6.97
C ILE A 239 -3.69 -24.70 6.80
N SER A 240 -4.32 -24.22 7.88
CA SER A 240 -5.27 -23.10 7.82
C SER A 240 -4.62 -21.74 7.57
N ALA A 241 -3.29 -21.63 7.68
CA ALA A 241 -2.56 -20.41 7.32
C ALA A 241 -2.61 -20.15 5.82
N GLN A 242 -2.68 -21.22 5.02
CA GLN A 242 -2.79 -21.19 3.56
C GLN A 242 -1.72 -20.30 2.89
N ASP A 243 -0.58 -20.17 3.55
CA ASP A 243 0.58 -19.43 3.07
C ASP A 243 1.34 -20.33 2.09
N PRO A 244 1.47 -19.97 0.79
CA PRO A 244 2.12 -20.79 -0.21
C PRO A 244 3.56 -21.21 0.15
N TYR A 245 4.23 -20.44 1.01
CA TYR A 245 5.60 -20.77 1.44
C TYR A 245 5.66 -21.75 2.61
N CYS A 246 4.53 -22.11 3.22
CA CYS A 246 4.45 -22.94 4.42
C CYS A 246 3.68 -24.22 4.19
N GLY A 247 4.11 -25.31 4.83
CA GLY A 247 3.39 -26.57 4.87
C GLY A 247 3.73 -27.36 6.12
N TRP A 248 2.88 -28.33 6.45
CA TRP A 248 3.11 -29.22 7.58
C TRP A 248 3.98 -30.39 7.13
N ASP A 249 5.19 -30.52 7.68
CA ASP A 249 6.06 -31.65 7.41
C ASP A 249 5.68 -32.83 8.32
N LEU A 250 5.19 -33.91 7.73
CA LEU A 250 4.80 -35.13 8.46
C LEU A 250 5.97 -35.80 9.17
N GLY A 251 7.16 -35.82 8.53
CA GLY A 251 8.34 -36.47 9.09
C GLY A 251 8.92 -35.72 10.28
N LYS A 252 8.79 -34.39 10.29
CA LYS A 252 9.27 -33.53 11.39
C LYS A 252 8.18 -33.16 12.41
N SER A 253 6.92 -33.43 12.09
CA SER A 253 5.76 -33.01 12.90
C SER A 253 5.77 -31.51 13.25
N MET A 254 6.12 -30.66 12.28
CA MET A 254 6.16 -29.21 12.45
C MET A 254 5.86 -28.47 11.15
N CYS A 255 5.45 -27.21 11.26
CA CYS A 255 5.25 -26.33 10.12
C CYS A 255 6.61 -25.78 9.62
N THR A 256 6.93 -26.05 8.36
CA THR A 256 8.22 -25.72 7.74
C THR A 256 8.02 -24.89 6.48
N SER A 257 9.11 -24.31 5.98
CA SER A 257 9.12 -23.74 4.65
C SER A 257 9.34 -24.80 3.57
N LEU A 258 8.99 -24.49 2.33
CA LEU A 258 9.21 -25.38 1.17
C LEU A 258 10.68 -25.79 1.00
N SER A 259 11.63 -24.93 1.38
CA SER A 259 13.06 -25.21 1.26
C SER A 259 13.59 -26.15 2.36
N GLU A 260 12.87 -26.25 3.48
CA GLU A 260 13.30 -27.03 4.64
C GLU A 260 12.80 -28.49 4.59
N SER A 261 11.87 -28.80 3.69
CA SER A 261 11.16 -30.09 3.64
C SER A 261 11.21 -30.73 2.27
N LYS A 262 11.08 -32.05 2.22
CA LYS A 262 10.90 -32.77 0.96
C LYS A 262 9.46 -32.60 0.50
N GLU A 263 9.26 -32.46 -0.81
CA GLU A 263 7.92 -32.24 -1.39
C GLU A 263 6.95 -33.35 -0.99
N ASP A 264 7.37 -34.62 -0.99
CA ASP A 264 6.51 -35.76 -0.68
C ASP A 264 5.93 -35.75 0.75
N THR A 265 6.69 -35.27 1.75
CA THR A 265 6.27 -35.29 3.16
C THR A 265 5.51 -34.04 3.59
N LEU A 266 5.41 -33.04 2.70
CA LEU A 266 4.81 -31.76 3.00
C LEU A 266 3.31 -31.76 2.70
N GLU A 267 2.48 -31.44 3.68
CA GLU A 267 1.05 -31.21 3.45
C GLU A 267 0.76 -29.71 3.35
N GLN A 268 -0.04 -29.32 2.35
CA GLN A 268 -0.51 -27.96 2.10
C GLN A 268 -1.95 -27.98 1.58
N ASP A 269 -2.71 -26.92 1.85
CA ASP A 269 -4.02 -26.66 1.23
C ASP A 269 -4.12 -25.18 0.83
N ILE A 270 -3.83 -24.89 -0.43
CA ILE A 270 -3.86 -23.54 -1.02
C ILE A 270 -5.04 -23.40 -2.00
N THR A 271 -6.23 -23.81 -1.56
CA THR A 271 -7.44 -23.79 -2.42
C THR A 271 -8.40 -22.65 -2.11
N LYS A 272 -8.29 -22.02 -0.93
CA LYS A 272 -9.16 -20.94 -0.45
C LYS A 272 -8.34 -19.86 0.28
N CYS A 273 -8.99 -18.77 0.67
CA CYS A 273 -8.37 -17.72 1.47
C CYS A 273 -8.35 -18.08 2.95
N PRO A 274 -7.26 -17.75 3.68
CA PRO A 274 -7.21 -17.96 5.11
C PRO A 274 -8.24 -17.06 5.80
N LEU A 275 -8.83 -17.56 6.88
CA LEU A 275 -9.62 -16.74 7.80
C LEU A 275 -8.66 -15.89 8.62
N LEU A 276 -8.37 -14.69 8.11
CA LEU A 276 -7.49 -13.75 8.78
C LEU A 276 -8.23 -12.96 9.84
N GLU A 277 -7.80 -13.19 11.08
CA GLU A 277 -8.02 -12.26 12.17
C GLU A 277 -7.06 -11.07 11.98
N LEU A 278 -7.49 -10.08 11.20
CA LEU A 278 -6.66 -8.91 10.87
C LEU A 278 -6.48 -7.98 12.08
N PRO A 279 -5.32 -7.33 12.23
CA PRO A 279 -5.14 -6.28 13.24
C PRO A 279 -6.27 -5.25 13.15
N VAL A 280 -6.99 -5.09 14.26
CA VAL A 280 -8.03 -4.06 14.42
C VAL A 280 -7.44 -3.00 15.32
N ASP A 281 -7.15 -1.84 14.75
CA ASP A 281 -6.64 -0.70 15.50
C ASP A 281 -7.74 -0.14 16.41
N GLY A 282 -7.36 0.29 17.61
CA GLY A 282 -8.24 0.94 18.57
C GLY A 282 -8.72 2.29 18.02
N GLY A 283 -10.03 2.48 18.00
CA GLY A 283 -10.64 3.77 17.70
C GLY A 283 -11.27 4.40 18.94
N TRP A 284 -11.12 5.71 19.08
CA TRP A 284 -11.74 6.46 20.17
C TRP A 284 -13.26 6.49 20.00
N SER A 285 -13.99 6.30 21.10
CA SER A 285 -15.39 6.68 21.17
C SER A 285 -15.57 8.19 21.01
N GLY A 286 -16.81 8.62 20.78
CA GLY A 286 -17.19 10.00 21.09
C GLY A 286 -16.81 10.38 22.52
N TRP A 287 -16.49 11.65 22.73
CA TRP A 287 -16.30 12.20 24.08
C TRP A 287 -17.62 12.13 24.85
N ASN A 288 -17.55 11.86 26.15
CA ASN A 288 -18.68 12.08 27.04
C ASN A 288 -18.92 13.59 27.26
N ASP A 289 -20.06 13.90 27.90
CA ASP A 289 -20.36 15.26 28.32
C ASP A 289 -19.36 15.74 29.38
N TRP A 290 -19.10 17.05 29.39
CA TRP A 290 -18.26 17.68 30.40
C TRP A 290 -18.85 17.50 31.79
N SER A 291 -18.01 17.06 32.73
CA SER A 291 -18.36 16.96 34.14
C SER A 291 -17.29 17.61 35.03
N MET A 292 -17.66 17.94 36.26
CA MET A 292 -16.72 18.52 37.21
C MET A 292 -15.78 17.43 37.74
N CYS A 293 -14.49 17.73 37.76
CA CYS A 293 -13.44 16.86 38.29
C CYS A 293 -12.55 17.65 39.25
N SER A 294 -11.93 16.97 40.20
CA SER A 294 -11.07 17.63 41.18
C SER A 294 -9.77 16.88 41.45
N TYR A 295 -8.73 17.67 41.75
CA TYR A 295 -7.44 17.16 42.21
C TYR A 295 -7.30 17.42 43.72
N THR A 296 -7.12 16.33 44.48
CA THR A 296 -6.88 16.35 45.91
C THR A 296 -5.45 15.91 46.22
N LEU A 297 -4.81 16.57 47.17
CA LEU A 297 -3.50 16.20 47.69
C LEU A 297 -3.61 16.10 49.21
N ASN A 298 -3.30 14.92 49.78
CA ASN A 298 -3.45 14.64 51.22
C ASN A 298 -4.86 15.00 51.77
N ASP A 299 -5.91 14.59 51.06
CA ASP A 299 -7.33 14.89 51.37
C ASP A 299 -7.73 16.37 51.33
N ILE A 300 -6.81 17.26 50.91
CA ILE A 300 -7.10 18.66 50.69
C ILE A 300 -7.44 18.88 49.22
N LEU A 301 -8.58 19.50 48.97
CA LEU A 301 -9.02 19.88 47.63
C LEU A 301 -8.20 21.07 47.11
N ILE A 302 -7.38 20.84 46.08
CA ILE A 302 -6.43 21.84 45.55
C ILE A 302 -6.99 22.52 44.30
N GLN A 303 -7.69 21.76 43.45
CA GLN A 303 -8.13 22.27 42.15
C GLN A 303 -9.46 21.64 41.74
N LYS A 304 -10.34 22.46 41.14
CA LYS A 304 -11.55 22.02 40.43
C LYS A 304 -11.40 22.34 38.95
N CYS A 305 -11.74 21.41 38.09
CA CYS A 305 -11.71 21.55 36.63
C CYS A 305 -12.98 20.96 36.02
N ASN A 306 -13.21 21.20 34.74
CA ASN A 306 -14.13 20.42 33.92
C ASN A 306 -13.31 19.36 33.16
N CYS A 307 -13.74 18.11 33.24
CA CYS A 307 -13.13 17.00 32.53
C CYS A 307 -14.15 16.33 31.61
N ARG A 308 -13.67 15.77 30.51
CA ARG A 308 -14.39 14.79 29.71
C ARG A 308 -13.46 13.64 29.34
N ASN A 309 -14.03 12.47 29.12
CA ASN A 309 -13.36 11.21 28.85
C ASN A 309 -13.92 10.57 27.59
N ARG A 310 -13.11 9.72 26.97
CA ARG A 310 -13.49 8.85 25.87
C ARG A 310 -12.84 7.50 26.06
N GLU A 311 -13.42 6.47 25.46
CA GLU A 311 -12.94 5.10 25.60
C GLU A 311 -12.33 4.59 24.29
N CYS A 312 -11.27 3.80 24.38
CA CYS A 312 -10.64 3.19 23.21
C CYS A 312 -11.40 1.91 22.81
N ASN A 313 -12.62 2.07 22.29
CA ASN A 313 -13.53 0.95 22.05
C ASN A 313 -14.37 1.05 20.77
N GLN A 314 -14.14 2.04 19.91
CA GLN A 314 -14.86 2.25 18.65
C GLN A 314 -13.92 2.31 17.44
N PRO A 315 -13.35 1.17 16.99
CA PRO A 315 -13.53 -0.19 17.51
C PRO A 315 -12.54 -0.54 18.64
N ARG A 316 -12.80 -1.64 19.38
CA ARG A 316 -11.83 -2.17 20.34
C ARG A 316 -10.64 -2.78 19.59
N ARG A 317 -9.44 -2.50 20.12
CA ARG A 317 -8.20 -3.11 19.64
C ARG A 317 -8.28 -4.63 19.64
N ALA A 318 -7.93 -5.26 18.53
CA ALA A 318 -7.82 -6.72 18.40
C ALA A 318 -6.65 -7.11 17.51
N PHE A 319 -6.20 -8.37 17.62
CA PHE A 319 -5.24 -9.00 16.71
C PHE A 319 -3.95 -8.20 16.45
N ASN A 320 -3.35 -7.66 17.53
CA ASN A 320 -2.17 -6.79 17.49
C ASN A 320 -2.36 -5.44 16.77
N GLY A 321 -3.59 -4.94 16.61
CA GLY A 321 -3.84 -3.58 16.13
C GLY A 321 -3.26 -2.51 17.07
N LEU A 322 -3.25 -1.26 16.61
CA LEU A 322 -2.75 -0.10 17.37
C LEU A 322 -3.64 0.18 18.60
N ASP A 323 -3.07 0.80 19.64
CA ASP A 323 -3.89 1.46 20.66
C ASP A 323 -4.35 2.83 20.15
N CYS A 324 -5.35 3.42 20.78
CA CYS A 324 -5.87 4.71 20.35
C CYS A 324 -4.82 5.82 20.52
N PHE A 325 -4.60 6.62 19.48
CA PHE A 325 -3.64 7.72 19.50
C PHE A 325 -4.25 9.00 20.11
N GLY A 326 -3.56 9.60 21.09
CA GLY A 326 -3.98 10.83 21.79
C GLY A 326 -4.44 10.59 23.23
N HIS A 327 -4.96 11.63 23.88
CA HIS A 327 -5.33 11.56 25.30
C HIS A 327 -6.72 10.96 25.52
N ARG A 328 -6.87 10.10 26.54
CA ARG A 328 -8.15 9.55 27.00
C ARG A 328 -9.04 10.58 27.69
N THR A 329 -8.41 11.56 28.33
CA THR A 329 -9.05 12.57 29.17
C THR A 329 -8.66 13.95 28.64
N GLU A 330 -9.65 14.85 28.59
CA GLU A 330 -9.46 16.25 28.28
C GLU A 330 -9.92 17.10 29.47
N ILE A 331 -9.15 18.13 29.79
CA ILE A 331 -9.34 18.98 30.97
C ILE A 331 -9.42 20.43 30.52
N ALA A 332 -10.42 21.16 31.01
CA ALA A 332 -10.61 22.58 30.75
C ALA A 332 -11.11 23.31 32.00
N ASN A 333 -11.05 24.64 31.98
CA ASN A 333 -11.63 25.54 32.99
C ASN A 333 -11.25 25.20 34.44
N CYS A 334 -9.94 25.10 34.71
CA CYS A 334 -9.43 24.82 36.03
C CYS A 334 -9.36 26.06 36.94
N SER A 335 -9.82 25.91 38.18
CA SER A 335 -9.76 26.91 39.25
C SER A 335 -8.93 26.37 40.41
N VAL A 336 -7.88 27.10 40.81
CA VAL A 336 -7.10 26.76 42.01
C VAL A 336 -7.88 27.23 43.22
N ILE A 337 -8.02 26.36 44.21
CA ILE A 337 -8.60 26.74 45.51
C ILE A 337 -7.44 27.19 46.39
N ASN A 338 -7.35 28.51 46.61
CA ASN A 338 -6.39 29.06 47.56
C ASN A 338 -6.73 28.53 48.96
N LEU A 339 -5.76 27.85 49.58
CA LEU A 339 -5.81 27.63 51.02
C LEU A 339 -5.62 28.98 51.73
N PRO A 340 -6.39 29.29 52.79
CA PRO A 340 -6.20 30.52 53.52
C PRO A 340 -4.85 30.47 54.24
N ASP A 341 -3.88 31.26 53.76
CA ASP A 341 -2.70 31.60 54.56
C ASP A 341 -3.13 32.46 55.75
N SER A 342 -2.53 32.17 56.91
CA SER A 342 -2.79 32.79 58.20
C SER A 342 -2.33 34.25 58.33
N HIS A 343 -2.06 34.93 57.21
CA HIS A 343 -1.82 36.37 57.18
C HIS A 343 -2.55 37.01 56.01
N GLY A 344 -3.63 37.72 56.34
CA GLY A 344 -4.53 38.36 55.40
C GLY A 344 -3.82 39.23 54.37
N SER A 345 -3.80 38.75 53.13
CA SER A 345 -3.61 39.55 51.93
C SER A 345 -4.28 38.84 50.76
N THR A 346 -5.52 39.23 50.46
CA THR A 346 -6.20 38.86 49.22
C THR A 346 -5.45 39.46 48.03
N ARG A 347 -4.74 38.62 47.26
CA ARG A 347 -4.41 38.93 45.87
C ARG A 347 -5.35 38.14 44.98
N ASP A 348 -6.28 38.86 44.35
CA ASP A 348 -6.99 38.37 43.17
C ASP A 348 -5.96 37.99 42.10
N LEU A 349 -5.84 36.70 41.81
CA LEU A 349 -5.20 36.20 40.60
C LEU A 349 -6.30 35.73 39.66
N THR A 350 -7.08 36.70 39.17
CA THR A 350 -7.91 36.53 37.99
C THR A 350 -7.03 36.23 36.78
N TYR A 351 -7.37 35.15 36.07
CA TYR A 351 -6.94 34.80 34.71
C TYR A 351 -5.45 34.54 34.49
N TYR A 352 -5.07 33.25 34.57
CA TYR A 352 -4.07 32.71 33.64
C TYR A 352 -4.75 31.71 32.71
N ASN A 353 -5.04 32.20 31.49
CA ASN A 353 -5.15 31.33 30.32
C ASN A 353 -3.81 30.61 30.16
N VAL A 354 -3.71 29.36 30.60
CA VAL A 354 -2.55 28.51 30.29
C VAL A 354 -2.71 27.97 28.87
N LEU A 355 -2.56 28.87 27.90
CA LEU A 355 -2.15 28.54 26.55
C LEU A 355 -0.62 28.68 26.52
N THR A 356 0.11 27.63 26.91
CA THR A 356 1.37 27.16 26.28
C THR A 356 2.11 26.12 27.13
N PRO A 357 2.84 25.18 26.52
CA PRO A 357 3.12 23.87 27.09
C PRO A 357 4.56 23.78 27.59
N LEU A 358 4.90 24.33 28.77
CA LEU A 358 6.28 24.21 29.29
C LEU A 358 6.35 24.49 30.80
N ALA A 359 5.46 23.92 31.61
CA ALA A 359 5.70 23.76 33.05
C ALA A 359 4.74 22.71 33.63
N LEU A 360 5.29 21.82 34.47
CA LEU A 360 4.60 20.84 35.33
C LEU A 360 4.11 19.56 34.63
N TRP A 361 5.07 18.66 34.41
CA TRP A 361 4.84 17.21 34.42
C TRP A 361 4.40 16.77 35.83
N VAL A 362 3.14 17.01 36.20
CA VAL A 362 2.49 16.24 37.26
C VAL A 362 1.66 15.18 36.55
N SER A 363 2.00 13.92 36.77
CA SER A 363 1.19 12.78 36.35
C SER A 363 -0.17 12.89 37.06
N TYR A 364 -1.20 13.38 36.37
CA TYR A 364 -2.58 13.52 36.86
C TYR A 364 -3.28 12.16 37.02
N ARG A 365 -2.59 11.14 37.57
CA ARG A 365 -3.17 9.82 37.88
C ARG A 365 -4.21 9.86 39.01
N ASN A 366 -4.39 10.99 39.69
CA ASN A 366 -5.25 11.13 40.88
C ASN A 366 -6.43 12.12 40.71
N LEU A 367 -6.80 12.50 39.48
CA LEU A 367 -8.06 13.24 39.26
C LEU A 367 -9.25 12.29 39.41
N GLN A 368 -10.17 12.60 40.32
CA GLN A 368 -11.43 11.87 40.47
C GLN A 368 -12.58 12.69 39.87
N LEU A 369 -13.46 12.00 39.13
CA LEU A 369 -14.76 12.54 38.74
C LEU A 369 -15.61 12.70 40.01
N ILE A 370 -16.27 13.84 40.16
CA ILE A 370 -17.11 14.16 41.31
C ILE A 370 -18.50 13.55 41.12
#